data_AF-A0A352EV64-F1
#
_entry.id   AF-A0A352EV64-F1
#
_cell.length_a   1.000
_cell.length_b   1.000
_cell.length_c   1.000
_cell.angle_alpha   90.00
_cell.angle_beta   90.00
_cell.angle_gamma   90.00
#
_symmetry.space_group_name_H-M   'P 1'
#
loop_
_entity.id
_entity.type
_entity.pdbx_description
1 polymer ?
#
loop_
_entity_poly.entity_id
_entity_poly.type
_entity_poly.pdbx_seq_one_letter_code
_entity_poly.pdbx_strand_id
1 'polypeptide(L)'
;MSPTWRFVWGFLGSAAVELVTFLQVYNQKTIKMPERYLRMGFWGARVLLCAMAGGLVIGYKLDNPIAAINVGAAAPAILIAFSRGYRQ
;
A
#
# COMPACT_ATOMS: atom_id res chain seq x y z
N MET A 1 -19.37 -7.29 4.39
CA MET A 1 -18.10 -7.80 4.96
C MET A 1 -17.81 -7.09 6.28
N SER A 2 -17.24 -7.74 7.31
CA SER A 2 -16.98 -7.07 8.60
C SER A 2 -15.91 -5.96 8.44
N PRO A 3 -15.92 -4.90 9.27
CA PRO A 3 -14.93 -3.82 9.19
C PRO A 3 -13.49 -4.31 9.30
N THR A 4 -13.24 -5.31 10.15
CA THR A 4 -11.93 -5.97 10.30
C THR A 4 -11.47 -6.62 8.99
N TRP A 5 -12.37 -7.34 8.31
CA TRP A 5 -12.04 -7.94 7.01
C TRP A 5 -11.80 -6.88 5.94
N ARG A 6 -12.59 -5.80 5.93
CA ARG A 6 -12.36 -4.66 5.01
C ARG A 6 -10.97 -4.06 5.22
N PHE A 7 -10.58 -3.84 6.47
CA PHE A 7 -9.23 -3.35 6.80
C PHE A 7 -8.14 -4.29 6.30
N VAL A 8 -8.25 -5.58 6.60
CA VAL A 8 -7.25 -6.60 6.22
C VAL A 8 -7.09 -6.66 4.71
N TRP A 9 -8.18 -6.65 3.93
CA TRP A 9 -8.08 -6.68 2.47
C TRP A 9 -7.42 -5.42 1.90
N GLY A 10 -7.72 -4.24 2.44
CA GLY A 10 -7.04 -3.01 2.05
C GLY A 10 -5.55 -2.99 2.42
N PHE A 11 -5.22 -3.45 3.62
CA PHE A 11 -3.85 -3.58 4.10
C PHE A 11 -3.04 -4.54 3.22
N LEU A 12 -3.60 -5.72 2.94
CA LEU A 12 -2.97 -6.74 2.10
C LEU A 12 -2.78 -6.26 0.66
N GLY A 13 -3.73 -5.50 0.11
CA GLY A 13 -3.57 -4.90 -1.22
C GLY A 13 -2.35 -3.98 -1.31
N SER A 14 -2.14 -3.13 -0.30
CA SER A 14 -0.97 -2.25 -0.27
C SER A 14 0.34 -3.01 -0.01
N ALA A 15 0.30 -4.01 0.87
CA ALA A 15 1.44 -4.87 1.17
C ALA A 15 1.87 -5.72 -0.03
N ALA A 16 0.91 -6.23 -0.82
CA ALA A 16 1.17 -7.02 -2.02
C ALA A 16 1.94 -6.21 -3.08
N VAL A 17 1.63 -4.92 -3.25
CA VAL A 17 2.38 -4.04 -4.17
C VAL A 17 3.84 -3.90 -3.72
N GLU A 18 4.09 -3.78 -2.43
CA GLU A 18 5.46 -3.72 -1.91
C GLU A 18 6.20 -5.03 -2.12
N LEU A 19 5.53 -6.15 -1.85
CA LEU A 19 6.10 -7.48 -2.04
C LEU A 19 6.48 -7.72 -3.51
N VAL A 20 5.60 -7.37 -4.46
CA VAL A 20 5.90 -7.46 -5.89
C VAL A 20 7.07 -6.56 -6.26
N THR A 21 7.09 -5.32 -5.76
CA THR A 21 8.20 -4.38 -6.02
C THR A 21 9.53 -4.93 -5.46
N PHE A 22 9.49 -5.54 -4.28
CA PHE A 22 10.65 -6.17 -3.65
C PHE A 22 11.14 -7.38 -4.46
N LEU A 23 10.23 -8.27 -4.88
CA LEU A 23 10.55 -9.43 -5.71
C LEU A 23 11.12 -9.03 -7.07
N GLN A 24 10.61 -7.96 -7.67
CA GLN A 24 11.15 -7.42 -8.92
C GLN A 24 12.59 -6.91 -8.76
N VAL A 25 12.93 -6.30 -7.62
CA VAL A 25 14.32 -5.90 -7.31
C VAL A 25 15.19 -7.12 -7.07
N TYR A 26 14.67 -8.13 -6.35
CA TYR A 26 15.40 -9.35 -6.03
C TYR A 26 15.73 -10.20 -7.28
N ASN A 27 14.82 -10.27 -8.25
CA ASN A 27 15.00 -11.06 -9.47
C ASN A 27 15.92 -10.40 -10.53
N GLN A 28 16.50 -9.23 -10.26
CA GLN A 28 17.43 -8.59 -11.21
C GLN A 28 18.79 -9.28 -11.20
N LYS A 29 19.40 -9.43 -12.39
CA LYS A 29 20.72 -10.07 -12.57
C LYS A 29 21.83 -9.45 -11.72
N THR A 30 21.71 -8.17 -11.40
CA THR A 30 22.60 -7.47 -10.48
C THR A 30 21.75 -6.95 -9.33
N ILE A 31 21.78 -7.64 -8.19
CA ILE A 31 21.05 -7.25 -6.98
C ILE A 31 21.70 -5.99 -6.40
N LYS A 32 21.25 -4.82 -6.85
CA LYS A 32 21.51 -3.55 -6.17
C LYS A 32 20.26 -3.20 -5.37
N MET A 33 20.22 -3.64 -4.11
CA MET A 33 19.14 -3.23 -3.21
C MET A 33 19.16 -1.70 -3.06
N PRO A 34 18.05 -1.01 -3.38
CA PRO A 34 17.97 0.43 -3.17
C PRO A 34 18.19 0.77 -1.69
N GLU A 35 19.04 1.76 -1.40
CA GLU A 35 19.37 2.17 -0.02
C GLU A 35 18.14 2.46 0.86
N ARG A 36 17.02 2.85 0.25
CA ARG A 36 15.76 3.10 0.96
C ARG A 36 15.28 1.88 1.75
N TYR A 37 15.49 0.65 1.28
CA TYR A 37 15.06 -0.56 2.00
C TYR A 37 15.89 -0.82 3.26
N LEU A 38 17.09 -0.24 3.36
CA LEU A 38 17.95 -0.32 4.53
C LEU A 38 17.56 0.68 5.62
N ARG A 39 16.72 1.68 5.29
CA ARG A 39 16.32 2.73 6.23
C ARG A 39 15.07 2.29 6.99
N MET A 40 15.15 2.20 8.32
CA MET A 40 13.98 1.87 9.16
C MET A 40 12.79 2.80 8.92
N GLY A 41 13.05 4.08 8.65
CA GLY A 41 12.00 5.06 8.34
C GLY A 41 11.18 4.72 7.09
N PHE A 42 11.76 4.02 6.11
CA PHE A 42 11.03 3.54 4.93
C PHE A 42 9.96 2.51 5.33
N TRP A 43 10.33 1.54 6.17
CA TRP A 43 9.40 0.53 6.66
C TRP A 43 8.30 1.15 7.53
N GLY A 44 8.64 2.16 8.35
CA GLY A 44 7.65 2.94 9.10
C GLY A 44 6.62 3.61 8.19
N ALA A 45 7.08 4.31 7.14
CA ALA A 45 6.20 4.93 6.15
C ALA A 45 5.36 3.88 5.40
N ARG A 46 5.93 2.71 5.08
CA ARG A 46 5.19 1.60 4.43
C ARG A 46 4.08 1.05 5.33
N VAL A 47 4.34 0.85 6.62
CA VAL A 47 3.31 0.38 7.57
C VAL A 47 2.19 1.40 7.68
N LEU A 48 2.51 2.69 7.76
CA LEU A 48 1.51 3.77 7.77
C LEU A 48 0.69 3.76 6.47
N LEU A 49 1.32 3.61 5.31
CA LEU A 49 0.61 3.49 4.03
C LEU A 49 -0.35 2.28 4.01
N CYS A 50 0.09 1.12 4.48
CA CYS A 50 -0.77 -0.06 4.55
C CYS A 50 -1.95 0.13 5.53
N ALA A 51 -1.73 0.82 6.66
CA ALA A 51 -2.79 1.16 7.60
C ALA A 51 -3.81 2.13 6.98
N MET A 52 -3.34 3.16 6.26
CA MET A 52 -4.20 4.09 5.53
C MET A 52 -4.99 3.38 4.42
N ALA A 53 -4.38 2.42 3.72
CA ALA A 53 -5.04 1.59 2.73
C ALA A 53 -6.23 0.81 3.32
N GLY A 54 -6.03 0.17 4.47
CA GLY A 54 -7.14 -0.49 5.21
C GLY A 54 -8.23 0.48 5.64
N GLY A 55 -7.84 1.69 6.11
CA GLY A 55 -8.78 2.75 6.46
C GLY A 55 -9.63 3.24 5.29
N LEU A 56 -9.04 3.41 4.10
CA LEU A 56 -9.75 3.79 2.88
C LEU A 56 -10.82 2.75 2.50
N VAL A 57 -10.49 1.46 2.59
CA VAL A 57 -11.44 0.38 2.28
C VAL A 57 -12.61 0.35 3.27
N ILE A 58 -12.37 0.60 4.56
CA ILE A 58 -13.44 0.77 5.55
C ILE A 58 -14.32 1.97 5.17
N GLY A 59 -13.70 3.13 4.88
CA GLY A 59 -14.41 4.37 4.56
C GLY A 59 -15.28 4.27 3.31
N TYR A 60 -14.77 3.62 2.26
CA TYR A 60 -15.52 3.36 1.03
C TYR A 60 -16.55 2.23 1.14
N LYS A 61 -16.65 1.57 2.30
CA LYS A 61 -17.58 0.45 2.56
C LYS A 61 -17.49 -0.63 1.47
N LEU A 62 -16.28 -0.92 1.01
CA LEU A 62 -16.08 -1.90 -0.06
C LEU A 62 -16.37 -3.31 0.48
N ASP A 63 -17.39 -3.94 -0.07
CA ASP A 63 -17.80 -5.30 0.31
C ASP A 63 -17.19 -6.39 -0.58
N ASN A 64 -16.71 -6.03 -1.76
CA ASN A 64 -16.02 -6.95 -2.65
C ASN A 64 -14.52 -7.02 -2.29
N PRO A 65 -13.98 -8.20 -1.91
CA PRO A 65 -12.56 -8.37 -1.55
C PRO A 65 -11.58 -7.95 -2.66
N ILE A 66 -11.91 -8.22 -3.93
CA ILE A 66 -11.06 -7.88 -5.07
C ILE A 66 -11.00 -6.36 -5.22
N ALA A 67 -12.14 -5.67 -5.06
CA ALA A 67 -12.18 -4.22 -5.08
C ALA A 67 -11.40 -3.61 -3.89
N ALA A 68 -11.50 -4.21 -2.70
CA ALA A 68 -10.75 -3.79 -1.53
C ALA A 68 -9.23 -3.90 -1.74
N ILE A 69 -8.75 -5.00 -2.34
CA ILE A 69 -7.33 -5.17 -2.69
C ILE A 69 -6.89 -4.12 -3.71
N ASN A 70 -7.67 -3.87 -4.76
CA ASN A 70 -7.34 -2.88 -5.79
C ASN A 70 -7.22 -1.47 -5.19
N VAL A 71 -8.15 -1.09 -4.33
CA VAL A 71 -8.09 0.20 -3.63
C VAL A 71 -6.91 0.25 -2.67
N GLY A 72 -6.62 -0.85 -1.97
CA GLY A 72 -5.43 -0.94 -1.12
C GLY A 72 -4.12 -0.79 -1.88
N ALA A 73 -4.02 -1.40 -3.06
CA ALA A 73 -2.89 -1.29 -3.98
C ALA A 73 -2.73 0.13 -4.54
N ALA A 74 -3.84 0.82 -4.80
CA ALA A 74 -3.85 2.19 -5.28
C ALA A 74 -3.61 3.25 -4.18
N ALA A 75 -3.61 2.87 -2.90
CA ALA A 75 -3.50 3.80 -1.78
C ALA A 75 -2.30 4.78 -1.86
N PRO A 76 -1.08 4.37 -2.26
CA PRO A 76 0.03 5.32 -2.44
C PRO A 76 -0.26 6.38 -3.50
N ALA A 77 -0.88 5.98 -4.63
CA ALA A 77 -1.24 6.91 -5.70
C ALA A 77 -2.36 7.87 -5.27
N ILE A 78 -3.36 7.37 -4.52
CA ILE A 78 -4.42 8.16 -3.92
C ILE A 78 -3.83 9.23 -2.99
N LEU A 79 -2.89 8.84 -2.13
CA LEU A 79 -2.25 9.77 -1.19
C LEU A 79 -1.35 10.79 -1.89
N ILE A 80 -0.63 10.39 -2.94
CA ILE A 80 0.11 11.33 -3.79
C ILE A 80 -0.85 12.34 -4.44
N ALA A 81 -1.99 11.89 -4.96
CA ALA A 81 -3.00 12.77 -5.54
C ALA A 81 -3.54 13.78 -4.51
N PHE A 82 -3.86 13.34 -3.29
CA PHE A 82 -4.26 14.25 -2.20
C PHE A 82 -3.17 15.25 -1.83
N SER A 83 -1.91 14.81 -1.72
CA SER A 83 -0.79 15.71 -1.40
C SER A 83 -0.56 16.78 -2.47
N ARG A 84 -0.87 16.47 -3.73
CA ARG A 84 -0.78 17.42 -4.85
C ARG A 84 -1.97 18.37 -4.86
N GLY A 85 -3.18 17.88 -4.57
CA GLY A 85 -4.39 18.69 -4.47
C GLY A 85 -4.36 19.70 -3.33
N TYR A 86 -3.70 19.39 -2.21
CA TYR A 86 -3.50 20.32 -1.08
C TYR A 86 -2.52 21.47 -1.38
N ARG A 87 -1.78 21.39 -2.49
CA ARG A 87 -0.73 22.36 -2.85
C ARG A 87 -1.19 23.41 -3.88
N GLN A 88 -2.49 23.44 -4.18
CA GLN A 88 -3.17 24.48 -4.98
C GLN A 88 -3.95 25.40 -4.04
#